data_AF-A0A7C5Y456-F1
#
_entry.id   AF-A0A7C5Y456-F1
#
_cell.length_a   1.000
_cell.length_b   1.000
_cell.length_c   1.000
_cell.angle_alpha   90.00
_cell.angle_beta   90.00
_cell.angle_gamma   90.00
#
_symmetry.space_group_name_H-M   'P 1'
#
loop_
_entity.id
_entity.type
_entity.pdbx_description
1 polymer ?
#
loop_
_entity_poly.entity_id
_entity_poly.type
_entity_poly.pdbx_seq_one_letter_code
_entity_poly.pdbx_strand_id
1 'polypeptide(L)'
;MTDVNTKIDQLLSLLKDRGTLELVELANLLNENVDKVKEWILILESNGYVKIQSKLSGTFIKFVKMPEQVTQEEPEKKRKRRKEEDTEQKGEESKQDKPQEMPKQETRKSEVKAEVRREQSSDVLKRIIQLKREIMNLDRQRVEIIRERLEFLKNESDQVINNLSDFIIDLEENLLGLSDNVSTTVPRIDQELDSVISSLENMKSLVENYKNDIGNFNTRLEELKSLYKEIKKAYISDLREIESVLEDIEDLKEQKTKLVEQKKDLEARTESLKAQIEALEASLAKLDTRYSKLESKLDELNSKLDELNHKYSGYHKMSVEYEQKIASMEQQREEVLNRIETIKANILEMQNNAQNIKSKAQREILDKYISELENYILDVEQRVKEIDEEQKELENKKRLLQEELKRLIDTSRSK
;
A
#
# COMPACT_ATOMS: atom_id res chain seq x y z
N MET A 1 -45.87 50.14 26.18
CA MET A 1 -46.97 50.31 25.21
C MET A 1 -46.50 51.09 23.97
N THR A 2 -45.83 52.23 24.09
CA THR A 2 -45.32 53.02 22.94
C THR A 2 -44.52 52.22 21.90
N ASP A 3 -43.53 51.41 22.31
CA ASP A 3 -42.72 50.59 21.38
C ASP A 3 -43.55 49.58 20.55
N VAL A 4 -44.59 48.99 21.15
CA VAL A 4 -45.40 47.94 20.50
C VAL A 4 -46.25 48.52 19.36
N ASN A 5 -46.89 49.67 19.58
CA ASN A 5 -47.69 50.31 18.54
C ASN A 5 -46.83 50.71 17.34
N THR A 6 -45.65 51.32 17.57
CA THR A 6 -44.71 51.68 16.49
C THR A 6 -44.26 50.47 15.67
N LYS A 7 -44.04 49.30 16.30
CA LYS A 7 -43.69 48.06 15.60
C LYS A 7 -44.88 47.45 14.84
N ILE A 8 -46.10 47.59 15.36
CA ILE A 8 -47.33 47.18 14.65
C ILE A 8 -47.56 48.06 13.41
N ASP A 9 -47.34 49.36 13.50
CA ASP A 9 -47.45 50.27 12.34
C ASP A 9 -46.39 49.95 11.26
N GLN A 10 -45.16 49.61 11.66
CA GLN A 10 -44.11 49.14 10.76
C GLN A 10 -44.49 47.81 10.08
N LEU A 11 -45.03 46.85 10.85
CA LEU A 11 -45.50 45.56 10.34
C LEU A 11 -46.63 45.76 9.30
N LEU A 12 -47.59 46.65 9.57
CA LEU A 12 -48.65 47.01 8.65
C LEU A 12 -48.12 47.68 7.36
N SER A 13 -47.10 48.54 7.44
CA SER A 13 -46.45 49.12 6.25
C SER A 13 -45.80 48.02 5.39
N LEU A 14 -44.97 47.16 5.99
CA LEU A 14 -44.28 46.08 5.28
C LEU A 14 -45.27 45.12 4.59
N LEU A 15 -46.37 44.78 5.25
CA LEU A 15 -47.43 43.95 4.67
C LEU A 15 -48.24 44.66 3.59
N LYS A 16 -48.47 45.97 3.71
CA LYS A 16 -49.16 46.77 2.68
C LYS A 16 -48.33 46.87 1.39
N ASP A 17 -47.02 47.07 1.53
CA ASP A 17 -46.11 47.29 0.39
C ASP A 17 -45.73 45.98 -0.33
N ARG A 18 -45.63 44.85 0.40
CA ARG A 18 -45.26 43.54 -0.18
C ARG A 18 -46.44 42.57 -0.34
N GLY A 19 -47.60 42.86 0.23
CA GLY A 19 -48.87 42.14 0.03
C GLY A 19 -48.97 40.76 0.70
N THR A 20 -47.94 39.93 0.66
CA THR A 20 -47.87 38.63 1.38
C THR A 20 -46.43 38.28 1.71
N LEU A 21 -46.16 37.96 2.97
CA LEU A 21 -44.82 37.62 3.48
C LEU A 21 -44.86 36.38 4.36
N GLU A 22 -43.72 35.71 4.53
CA GLU A 22 -43.60 34.61 5.49
C GLU A 22 -43.37 35.14 6.91
N LEU A 23 -43.91 34.45 7.92
CA LEU A 23 -43.78 34.79 9.34
C LEU A 23 -42.30 34.97 9.78
N VAL A 24 -41.40 34.14 9.26
CA VAL A 24 -39.96 34.21 9.57
C VAL A 24 -39.29 35.41 8.87
N GLU A 25 -39.71 35.74 7.63
CA GLU A 25 -39.21 36.93 6.93
C GLU A 25 -39.66 38.21 7.64
N LEU A 26 -40.93 38.28 8.08
CA LEU A 26 -41.47 39.40 8.88
C LEU A 26 -40.71 39.59 10.19
N ALA A 27 -40.40 38.51 10.91
CA ALA A 27 -39.63 38.58 12.15
C ALA A 27 -38.21 39.13 11.93
N ASN A 28 -37.54 38.69 10.86
CA ASN A 28 -36.23 39.20 10.46
C ASN A 28 -36.27 40.68 10.04
N LEU A 29 -37.28 41.09 9.26
CA LEU A 29 -37.45 42.48 8.79
C LEU A 29 -37.78 43.46 9.93
N LEU A 30 -38.45 43.00 10.98
CA LEU A 30 -38.76 43.78 12.19
C LEU A 30 -37.68 43.67 13.27
N ASN A 31 -36.64 42.84 13.06
CA ASN A 31 -35.59 42.52 14.02
C ASN A 31 -36.15 42.12 15.41
N GLU A 32 -37.16 41.24 15.42
CA GLU A 32 -37.88 40.81 16.62
C GLU A 32 -38.11 39.30 16.64
N ASN A 33 -38.44 38.77 17.82
CA ASN A 33 -38.70 37.34 18.00
C ASN A 33 -39.98 36.90 17.26
N VAL A 34 -39.89 35.79 16.50
CA VAL A 34 -40.98 35.15 15.74
C VAL A 34 -42.27 34.99 16.57
N ASP A 35 -42.17 34.58 17.84
CA ASP A 35 -43.35 34.36 18.69
C ASP A 35 -44.06 35.67 19.08
N LYS A 36 -43.33 36.77 19.33
CA LYS A 36 -43.93 38.10 19.53
C LYS A 36 -44.62 38.61 18.26
N VAL A 37 -43.95 38.45 17.12
CA VAL A 37 -44.47 38.89 15.82
C VAL A 37 -45.74 38.09 15.47
N LYS A 38 -45.78 36.80 15.84
CA LYS A 38 -46.98 35.94 15.76
C LYS A 38 -48.10 36.40 16.69
N GLU A 39 -47.82 36.83 17.93
CA GLU A 39 -48.83 37.46 18.81
C GLU A 39 -49.42 38.73 18.16
N TRP A 40 -48.58 39.62 17.61
CA TRP A 40 -49.05 40.83 16.92
C TRP A 40 -49.88 40.51 15.68
N ILE A 41 -49.49 39.49 14.91
CA ILE A 41 -50.24 39.02 13.74
C ILE A 41 -51.62 38.45 14.14
N LEU A 42 -51.73 37.73 15.26
CA LEU A 42 -53.02 37.25 15.77
C LEU A 42 -53.93 38.40 16.22
N ILE A 43 -53.36 39.46 16.81
CA ILE A 43 -54.08 40.69 17.10
C ILE A 43 -54.53 41.40 15.81
N LEU A 44 -53.72 41.39 14.75
CA LEU A 44 -54.10 42.00 13.47
C LEU A 44 -55.12 41.16 12.68
N GLU A 45 -55.10 39.84 12.77
CA GLU A 45 -56.08 38.94 12.14
C GLU A 45 -57.44 39.03 12.82
N SER A 46 -57.47 39.05 14.17
CA SER A 46 -58.71 39.24 14.93
C SER A 46 -59.37 40.62 14.72
N ASN A 47 -58.60 41.63 14.30
CA ASN A 47 -59.09 42.93 13.85
C ASN A 47 -59.28 43.05 12.31
N GLY A 48 -59.12 41.95 11.56
CA GLY A 48 -59.42 41.87 10.13
C GLY A 48 -58.39 42.46 9.16
N TYR A 49 -57.26 42.99 9.65
CA TYR A 49 -56.24 43.64 8.82
C TYR A 49 -55.45 42.67 7.94
N VAL A 50 -55.25 41.45 8.43
CA VAL A 50 -54.41 40.41 7.80
C VAL A 50 -55.12 39.06 7.84
N LYS A 51 -54.67 38.12 7.01
CA LYS A 51 -55.12 36.72 7.01
C LYS A 51 -53.93 35.77 6.94
N ILE A 52 -53.88 34.80 7.85
CA ILE A 52 -52.86 33.76 7.91
C ILE A 52 -53.20 32.65 6.91
N GLN A 53 -52.16 32.12 6.24
CA GLN A 53 -52.22 30.96 5.36
C GLN A 53 -51.07 30.01 5.67
N SER A 54 -51.36 28.93 6.39
CA SER A 54 -50.42 27.83 6.59
C SER A 54 -50.34 26.97 5.33
N LYS A 55 -49.11 26.71 4.86
CA LYS A 55 -48.80 25.80 3.74
C LYS A 55 -47.73 24.80 4.19
N LEU A 56 -47.55 23.72 3.43
CA LEU A 56 -46.48 22.74 3.67
C LEU A 56 -45.06 23.36 3.68
N SER A 57 -44.89 24.53 3.09
CA SER A 57 -43.62 25.25 2.99
C SER A 57 -43.40 26.34 4.06
N GLY A 58 -44.40 26.66 4.90
CA GLY A 58 -44.30 27.79 5.84
C GLY A 58 -45.64 28.42 6.23
N THR A 59 -45.58 29.41 7.12
CA THR A 59 -46.76 30.21 7.55
C THR A 59 -46.69 31.59 6.92
N PHE A 60 -47.63 31.89 6.03
CA PHE A 60 -47.67 33.15 5.26
C PHE A 60 -48.77 34.07 5.80
N ILE A 61 -48.52 35.38 5.76
CA ILE A 61 -49.45 36.40 6.21
C ILE A 61 -49.72 37.34 5.04
N LYS A 62 -51.00 37.45 4.66
CA LYS A 62 -51.47 38.31 3.58
C LYS A 62 -52.19 39.53 4.15
N PHE A 63 -51.89 40.72 3.63
CA PHE A 63 -52.64 41.93 3.94
C PHE A 63 -54.05 41.88 3.31
N VAL A 64 -55.06 42.37 4.03
CA VAL A 64 -56.47 42.36 3.60
C VAL A 64 -56.96 43.78 3.34
N LYS A 65 -57.30 44.57 4.39
CA LYS A 65 -57.48 46.04 4.38
C LYS A 65 -57.81 46.55 5.80
N MET A 66 -57.68 47.86 6.05
CA MET A 66 -58.33 48.55 7.19
C MET A 66 -59.86 48.54 7.08
N PRO A 67 -60.62 48.30 8.16
CA PRO A 67 -62.08 48.43 8.19
C PRO A 67 -62.50 49.88 8.48
N GLU A 68 -63.24 50.49 7.55
CA GLU A 68 -63.97 51.74 7.80
C GLU A 68 -65.39 51.46 8.32
N GLN A 69 -66.02 52.50 8.90
CA GLN A 69 -67.04 52.34 9.93
C GLN A 69 -68.47 52.12 9.43
N VAL A 70 -69.29 51.57 10.33
CA VAL A 70 -70.74 51.47 10.18
C VAL A 70 -71.38 52.86 10.27
N THR A 71 -72.22 53.18 9.28
CA THR A 71 -73.37 54.08 9.48
C THR A 71 -74.55 53.61 8.63
N GLN A 72 -75.73 53.61 9.24
CA GLN A 72 -77.02 53.49 8.56
C GLN A 72 -77.48 54.91 8.19
N GLU A 73 -78.26 55.08 7.11
CA GLU A 73 -79.51 55.86 7.15
C GLU A 73 -80.31 55.79 5.82
N GLU A 74 -81.58 55.40 5.96
CA GLU A 74 -82.72 55.83 5.14
C GLU A 74 -83.20 57.22 5.69
N PRO A 75 -84.14 57.98 5.08
CA PRO A 75 -84.90 57.74 3.84
C PRO A 75 -85.19 59.00 2.96
N GLU A 76 -85.94 58.77 1.88
CA GLU A 76 -87.06 59.58 1.36
C GLU A 76 -87.01 61.10 1.00
N LYS A 77 -87.77 61.36 -0.09
CA LYS A 77 -88.69 62.52 -0.35
C LYS A 77 -88.13 63.89 -0.81
N LYS A 78 -88.33 64.10 -2.12
CA LYS A 78 -89.31 65.07 -2.70
C LYS A 78 -89.63 66.34 -1.89
N ARG A 79 -89.56 67.52 -2.55
CA ARG A 79 -90.52 68.67 -2.55
C ARG A 79 -89.84 69.91 -3.18
N LYS A 80 -90.52 70.99 -3.63
CA LYS A 80 -91.94 71.43 -3.63
C LYS A 80 -92.13 72.46 -4.77
N ARG A 81 -93.33 72.80 -5.26
CA ARG A 81 -94.31 73.87 -4.84
C ARG A 81 -95.02 74.26 -6.17
N ARG A 82 -96.27 74.73 -6.33
CA ARG A 82 -97.46 75.17 -5.55
C ARG A 82 -98.71 74.74 -6.40
N LYS A 83 -99.99 74.74 -5.98
CA LYS A 83 -100.74 74.96 -4.71
C LYS A 83 -102.18 74.37 -4.93
N GLU A 84 -102.79 73.81 -3.86
CA GLU A 84 -104.19 74.00 -3.37
C GLU A 84 -105.41 73.89 -4.33
N GLU A 85 -106.63 73.48 -3.94
CA GLU A 85 -107.22 73.05 -2.64
C GLU A 85 -108.53 72.24 -2.92
N ASP A 86 -108.94 71.34 -1.99
CA ASP A 86 -110.30 70.93 -1.52
C ASP A 86 -111.52 70.76 -2.51
N THR A 87 -112.59 69.97 -2.25
CA THR A 87 -113.10 69.23 -1.06
C THR A 87 -113.96 67.96 -1.44
N GLU A 88 -114.64 67.36 -0.45
CA GLU A 88 -115.27 66.03 -0.40
C GLU A 88 -116.65 65.75 -1.08
N GLN A 89 -116.96 64.43 -1.20
CA GLN A 89 -118.22 63.71 -0.86
C GLN A 89 -119.39 63.46 -1.87
N LYS A 90 -119.70 62.14 -2.03
CA LYS A 90 -121.02 61.43 -2.07
C LYS A 90 -121.92 61.34 -3.33
N GLY A 91 -122.66 60.22 -3.40
CA GLY A 91 -123.78 59.87 -4.32
C GLY A 91 -123.34 58.97 -5.48
N GLU A 92 -123.74 57.69 -5.67
CA GLU A 92 -125.08 57.04 -5.69
C GLU A 92 -125.93 57.46 -6.91
N GLU A 93 -126.61 56.58 -7.67
CA GLU A 93 -126.88 55.13 -7.51
C GLU A 93 -127.16 54.45 -8.88
N SER A 94 -126.76 53.18 -9.06
CA SER A 94 -127.54 52.00 -9.56
C SER A 94 -128.43 52.06 -10.85
N LYS A 95 -129.06 50.99 -11.41
CA LYS A 95 -129.22 49.56 -11.03
C LYS A 95 -129.66 48.72 -12.25
N GLN A 96 -129.23 47.45 -12.35
CA GLN A 96 -129.99 46.28 -12.88
C GLN A 96 -129.17 45.01 -12.55
N ASP A 97 -129.47 44.22 -11.51
CA ASP A 97 -130.55 43.23 -11.35
C ASP A 97 -130.56 42.15 -12.47
N LYS A 98 -130.71 40.83 -12.22
CA LYS A 98 -131.13 40.04 -11.02
C LYS A 98 -130.78 38.54 -11.28
N PRO A 99 -131.10 37.53 -10.42
CA PRO A 99 -131.63 37.58 -9.04
C PRO A 99 -130.93 36.70 -7.98
N GLN A 100 -131.23 36.98 -6.71
CA GLN A 100 -131.05 36.05 -5.57
C GLN A 100 -132.39 35.38 -5.19
N GLU A 101 -132.35 34.53 -4.16
CA GLU A 101 -133.47 33.73 -3.62
C GLU A 101 -134.62 34.56 -3.01
N MET A 102 -135.77 33.91 -2.74
CA MET A 102 -136.97 34.52 -2.13
C MET A 102 -137.50 33.72 -0.93
N PRO A 103 -138.19 34.41 0.00
CA PRO A 103 -139.51 33.93 0.42
C PRO A 103 -140.63 35.01 0.62
N LYS A 104 -141.77 34.82 -0.08
CA LYS A 104 -143.20 35.14 0.26
C LYS A 104 -143.78 36.59 0.40
N GLN A 105 -144.80 36.87 -0.44
CA GLN A 105 -146.15 37.52 -0.22
C GLN A 105 -146.47 39.07 -0.31
N GLU A 106 -147.26 39.44 -1.37
CA GLU A 106 -148.55 40.22 -1.44
C GLU A 106 -148.76 41.80 -1.49
N THR A 107 -149.20 42.32 -2.68
CA THR A 107 -150.23 43.41 -3.00
C THR A 107 -149.93 44.96 -2.89
N ARG A 108 -150.67 46.00 -3.45
CA ARG A 108 -151.68 46.29 -4.56
C ARG A 108 -151.98 47.83 -4.81
N LYS A 109 -152.44 48.24 -6.04
CA LYS A 109 -153.30 49.45 -6.47
C LYS A 109 -152.75 50.92 -6.33
N SER A 110 -153.29 52.05 -6.91
CA SER A 110 -153.98 52.39 -8.23
C SER A 110 -154.58 53.85 -8.37
N GLU A 111 -154.88 54.34 -9.61
CA GLU A 111 -155.98 55.32 -10.03
C GLU A 111 -155.87 56.85 -9.66
N VAL A 112 -156.56 57.91 -10.21
CA VAL A 112 -157.22 58.38 -11.51
C VAL A 112 -157.82 59.85 -11.26
N LYS A 113 -158.25 60.88 -12.06
CA LYS A 113 -158.55 61.43 -13.45
C LYS A 113 -158.61 63.03 -13.35
N ALA A 114 -159.16 63.99 -14.16
CA ALA A 114 -159.43 64.42 -15.59
C ALA A 114 -160.31 65.74 -15.57
N GLU A 115 -160.66 66.66 -16.53
CA GLU A 115 -160.40 67.08 -17.96
C GLU A 115 -161.13 68.44 -18.31
N VAL A 116 -160.65 69.36 -19.22
CA VAL A 116 -161.35 70.59 -19.77
C VAL A 116 -160.83 71.00 -21.18
N ARG A 117 -161.68 71.22 -22.21
CA ARG A 117 -161.23 71.57 -23.59
C ARG A 117 -162.21 72.37 -24.48
N ARG A 118 -161.70 73.37 -25.24
CA ARG A 118 -162.02 73.64 -26.67
C ARG A 118 -161.23 74.80 -27.31
N GLU A 119 -160.90 75.83 -26.55
CA GLU A 119 -160.27 77.08 -27.06
C GLU A 119 -158.73 76.97 -27.22
N GLN A 120 -158.12 75.97 -26.60
CA GLN A 120 -156.66 75.77 -26.53
C GLN A 120 -155.97 75.42 -27.87
N SER A 121 -156.72 74.95 -28.88
CA SER A 121 -156.14 74.29 -30.07
C SER A 121 -155.30 75.21 -30.98
N SER A 122 -155.56 76.53 -30.97
CA SER A 122 -154.80 77.50 -31.78
C SER A 122 -153.39 77.72 -31.24
N ASP A 123 -153.24 77.85 -29.93
CA ASP A 123 -151.94 78.05 -29.29
C ASP A 123 -151.15 76.74 -29.20
N VAL A 124 -151.82 75.58 -29.14
CA VAL A 124 -151.16 74.27 -29.32
C VAL A 124 -150.42 74.19 -30.67
N LEU A 125 -151.01 74.67 -31.77
CA LEU A 125 -150.33 74.68 -33.08
C LEU A 125 -149.13 75.63 -33.13
N LYS A 126 -149.25 76.85 -32.58
CA LYS A 126 -148.10 77.77 -32.44
C LYS A 126 -146.99 77.15 -31.58
N ARG A 127 -147.36 76.52 -30.45
CA ARG A 127 -146.43 75.86 -29.54
C ARG A 127 -145.75 74.66 -30.21
N ILE A 128 -146.44 73.89 -31.05
CA ILE A 128 -145.84 72.82 -31.87
C ILE A 128 -144.81 73.37 -32.86
N ILE A 129 -145.10 74.47 -33.56
CA ILE A 129 -144.13 75.08 -34.50
C ILE A 129 -142.91 75.64 -33.75
N GLN A 130 -143.11 76.26 -32.59
CA GLN A 130 -142.02 76.73 -31.74
C GLN A 130 -141.19 75.57 -31.20
N LEU A 131 -141.81 74.55 -30.60
CA LEU A 131 -141.14 73.33 -30.14
C LEU A 131 -140.40 72.63 -31.27
N LYS A 132 -140.91 72.62 -32.51
CA LYS A 132 -140.21 72.03 -33.66
C LYS A 132 -138.97 72.81 -34.06
N ARG A 133 -138.96 74.14 -33.91
CA ARG A 133 -137.73 74.96 -34.04
C ARG A 133 -136.76 74.74 -32.87
N GLU A 134 -137.26 74.67 -31.65
CA GLU A 134 -136.46 74.38 -30.45
C GLU A 134 -135.79 73.00 -30.58
N ILE A 135 -136.52 71.97 -31.00
CA ILE A 135 -135.98 70.62 -31.31
C ILE A 135 -134.93 70.70 -32.42
N MET A 136 -135.19 71.36 -33.55
CA MET A 136 -134.18 71.51 -34.62
C MET A 136 -132.91 72.24 -34.15
N ASN A 137 -133.06 73.23 -33.26
CA ASN A 137 -131.92 73.98 -32.73
C ASN A 137 -131.14 73.18 -31.68
N LEU A 138 -131.84 72.40 -30.85
CA LEU A 138 -131.26 71.45 -29.90
C LEU A 138 -130.55 70.29 -30.61
N ASP A 139 -131.13 69.73 -31.69
CA ASP A 139 -130.46 68.71 -32.50
C ASP A 139 -129.25 69.28 -33.24
N ARG A 140 -129.31 70.54 -33.71
CA ARG A 140 -128.11 71.21 -34.26
C ARG A 140 -127.03 71.40 -33.20
N GLN A 141 -127.38 71.91 -32.01
CA GLN A 141 -126.45 72.05 -30.89
C GLN A 141 -125.86 70.69 -30.48
N ARG A 142 -126.69 69.65 -30.40
CA ARG A 142 -126.29 68.27 -30.10
C ARG A 142 -125.32 67.71 -31.15
N VAL A 143 -125.57 67.94 -32.45
CA VAL A 143 -124.64 67.56 -33.52
C VAL A 143 -123.32 68.32 -33.44
N GLU A 144 -123.35 69.62 -33.12
CA GLU A 144 -122.12 70.42 -32.97
C GLU A 144 -121.32 69.99 -31.73
N ILE A 145 -121.97 69.78 -30.58
CA ILE A 145 -121.34 69.22 -29.36
C ILE A 145 -120.75 67.83 -29.62
N ILE A 146 -121.44 66.99 -30.42
CA ILE A 146 -120.92 65.68 -30.84
C ILE A 146 -119.71 65.84 -31.78
N ARG A 147 -119.70 66.82 -32.69
CA ARG A 147 -118.53 67.15 -33.54
C ARG A 147 -117.36 67.63 -32.69
N GLU A 148 -117.56 68.65 -31.85
CA GLU A 148 -116.53 69.20 -30.96
C GLU A 148 -115.95 68.11 -30.05
N ARG A 149 -116.79 67.22 -29.52
CA ARG A 149 -116.33 66.10 -28.69
C ARG A 149 -115.61 65.02 -29.50
N LEU A 150 -116.03 64.71 -30.72
CA LEU A 150 -115.31 63.82 -31.63
C LEU A 150 -113.95 64.39 -32.04
N GLU A 151 -113.87 65.70 -32.30
CA GLU A 151 -112.65 66.39 -32.70
C GLU A 151 -111.67 66.52 -31.52
N PHE A 152 -112.17 66.79 -30.32
CA PHE A 152 -111.38 66.69 -29.08
C PHE A 152 -110.85 65.26 -28.86
N LEU A 153 -111.71 64.24 -28.90
CA LEU A 153 -111.33 62.84 -28.71
C LEU A 153 -110.36 62.35 -29.81
N LYS A 154 -110.48 62.87 -31.04
CA LYS A 154 -109.52 62.60 -32.11
C LYS A 154 -108.16 63.23 -31.80
N ASN A 155 -108.11 64.50 -31.41
CA ASN A 155 -106.86 65.17 -31.05
C ASN A 155 -106.19 64.53 -29.83
N GLU A 156 -106.97 64.08 -28.84
CA GLU A 156 -106.51 63.30 -27.68
C GLU A 156 -105.96 61.93 -28.10
N SER A 157 -106.65 61.22 -29.00
CA SER A 157 -106.17 59.97 -29.59
C SER A 157 -104.90 60.17 -30.44
N ASP A 158 -104.82 61.22 -31.24
CA ASP A 158 -103.66 61.51 -32.09
C ASP A 158 -102.43 61.86 -31.21
N GLN A 159 -102.62 62.58 -30.09
CA GLN A 159 -101.56 62.79 -29.09
C GLN A 159 -101.11 61.48 -28.41
N VAL A 160 -102.05 60.61 -28.03
CA VAL A 160 -101.71 59.29 -27.46
C VAL A 160 -100.95 58.42 -28.47
N ILE A 161 -101.35 58.42 -29.74
CA ILE A 161 -100.65 57.71 -30.82
C ILE A 161 -99.22 58.25 -30.98
N ASN A 162 -99.03 59.56 -31.08
CA ASN A 162 -97.69 60.16 -31.22
C ASN A 162 -96.79 59.83 -30.02
N ASN A 163 -97.29 60.02 -28.78
CA ASN A 163 -96.54 59.69 -27.57
C ASN A 163 -96.15 58.20 -27.49
N LEU A 164 -96.99 57.30 -28.01
CA LEU A 164 -96.70 55.87 -28.11
C LEU A 164 -95.70 55.56 -29.23
N SER A 165 -95.77 56.27 -30.37
CA SER A 165 -94.78 56.14 -31.45
C SER A 165 -93.39 56.61 -31.02
N ASP A 166 -93.29 57.76 -30.34
CA ASP A 166 -92.03 58.26 -29.80
C ASP A 166 -91.44 57.26 -28.78
N PHE A 167 -92.26 56.71 -27.87
CA PHE A 167 -91.83 55.69 -26.91
C PHE A 167 -91.46 54.34 -27.56
N ILE A 168 -92.08 53.97 -28.68
CA ILE A 168 -91.67 52.80 -29.48
C ILE A 168 -90.31 53.04 -30.12
N ILE A 169 -90.06 54.22 -30.68
CA ILE A 169 -88.76 54.59 -31.27
C ILE A 169 -87.66 54.58 -30.19
N ASP A 170 -87.91 55.17 -29.02
CA ASP A 170 -87.00 55.11 -27.87
C ASP A 170 -86.67 53.65 -27.48
N LEU A 171 -87.68 52.76 -27.44
CA LEU A 171 -87.47 51.35 -27.13
C LEU A 171 -86.70 50.61 -28.23
N GLU A 172 -86.97 50.90 -29.51
CA GLU A 172 -86.28 50.31 -30.64
C GLU A 172 -84.80 50.75 -30.70
N GLU A 173 -84.48 52.03 -30.45
CA GLU A 173 -83.10 52.50 -30.35
C GLU A 173 -82.35 51.88 -29.16
N ASN A 174 -82.99 51.75 -28.00
CA ASN A 174 -82.40 51.06 -26.84
C ASN A 174 -82.18 49.55 -27.11
N LEU A 175 -83.10 48.88 -27.81
CA LEU A 175 -82.96 47.48 -28.19
C LEU A 175 -81.87 47.26 -29.24
N LEU A 176 -81.72 48.19 -30.21
CA LEU A 176 -80.62 48.20 -31.15
C LEU A 176 -79.27 48.41 -30.44
N GLY A 177 -79.19 49.39 -29.54
CA GLY A 177 -77.99 49.62 -28.72
C GLY A 177 -77.62 48.41 -27.85
N LEU A 178 -78.60 47.72 -27.26
CA LEU A 178 -78.39 46.45 -26.55
C LEU A 178 -77.92 45.32 -27.49
N SER A 179 -78.54 45.21 -28.67
CA SER A 179 -78.17 44.24 -29.71
C SER A 179 -76.73 44.44 -30.20
N ASP A 180 -76.32 45.68 -30.48
CA ASP A 180 -74.96 46.01 -30.92
C ASP A 180 -73.92 45.77 -29.81
N ASN A 181 -74.25 46.11 -28.56
CA ASN A 181 -73.40 45.76 -27.42
C ASN A 181 -73.24 44.23 -27.28
N VAL A 182 -74.30 43.43 -27.42
CA VAL A 182 -74.19 41.95 -27.41
C VAL A 182 -73.37 41.45 -28.61
N SER A 183 -73.67 41.95 -29.81
CA SER A 183 -73.02 41.57 -31.08
C SER A 183 -71.53 41.93 -31.15
N THR A 184 -71.08 42.92 -30.36
CA THR A 184 -69.66 43.29 -30.26
C THR A 184 -68.95 42.68 -29.06
N THR A 185 -69.63 42.51 -27.92
CA THR A 185 -69.00 41.95 -26.71
C THR A 185 -68.83 40.43 -26.76
N VAL A 186 -69.80 39.68 -27.30
CA VAL A 186 -69.70 38.21 -27.37
C VAL A 186 -68.51 37.76 -28.23
N PRO A 187 -68.32 38.22 -29.49
CA PRO A 187 -67.15 37.83 -30.28
C PRO A 187 -65.82 38.27 -29.68
N ARG A 188 -65.79 39.33 -28.85
CA ARG A 188 -64.58 39.74 -28.14
C ARG A 188 -64.26 38.78 -26.98
N ILE A 189 -65.28 38.32 -26.26
CA ILE A 189 -65.14 37.28 -25.22
C ILE A 189 -64.70 35.95 -25.86
N ASP A 190 -65.23 35.59 -27.03
CA ASP A 190 -64.81 34.40 -27.76
C ASP A 190 -63.34 34.48 -28.19
N GLN A 191 -62.88 35.63 -28.70
CA GLN A 191 -61.45 35.86 -29.02
C GLN A 191 -60.54 35.84 -27.78
N GLU A 192 -60.97 36.41 -26.67
CA GLU A 192 -60.26 36.32 -25.38
C GLU A 192 -60.18 34.86 -24.90
N LEU A 193 -61.25 34.07 -25.08
CA LEU A 193 -61.33 32.65 -24.73
C LEU A 193 -60.42 31.78 -25.61
N ASP A 194 -60.42 31.96 -26.93
CA ASP A 194 -59.53 31.25 -27.87
C ASP A 194 -58.05 31.51 -27.57
N SER A 195 -57.72 32.75 -27.16
CA SER A 195 -56.37 33.12 -26.73
C SER A 195 -55.96 32.40 -25.43
N VAL A 196 -56.88 32.29 -24.46
CA VAL A 196 -56.67 31.52 -23.23
C VAL A 196 -56.56 30.02 -23.49
N ILE A 197 -57.38 29.45 -24.39
CA ILE A 197 -57.29 28.04 -24.82
C ILE A 197 -55.91 27.76 -25.44
N SER A 198 -55.50 28.59 -26.40
CA SER A 198 -54.17 28.50 -27.04
C SER A 198 -53.04 28.59 -26.01
N SER A 199 -53.19 29.44 -24.98
CA SER A 199 -52.22 29.57 -23.89
C SER A 199 -52.17 28.35 -22.97
N LEU A 200 -53.32 27.73 -22.70
CA LEU A 200 -53.44 26.49 -21.91
C LEU A 200 -52.79 25.30 -22.64
N GLU A 201 -52.94 25.19 -23.96
CA GLU A 201 -52.28 24.14 -24.76
C GLU A 201 -50.75 24.29 -24.77
N ASN A 202 -50.25 25.52 -24.87
CA ASN A 202 -48.82 25.81 -24.75
C ASN A 202 -48.27 25.51 -23.33
N MET A 203 -49.01 25.83 -22.27
CA MET A 203 -48.61 25.44 -20.91
C MET A 203 -48.65 23.91 -20.71
N LYS A 204 -49.61 23.22 -21.31
CA LYS A 204 -49.73 21.75 -21.25
C LYS A 204 -48.56 21.04 -21.93
N SER A 205 -48.08 21.54 -23.08
CA SER A 205 -46.89 20.97 -23.74
C SER A 205 -45.59 21.24 -22.95
N LEU A 206 -45.44 22.43 -22.36
CA LEU A 206 -44.33 22.74 -21.46
C LEU A 206 -44.30 21.84 -20.22
N VAL A 207 -45.47 21.56 -19.60
CA VAL A 207 -45.56 20.65 -18.44
C VAL A 207 -45.14 19.22 -18.80
N GLU A 208 -45.54 18.71 -19.97
CA GLU A 208 -45.14 17.37 -20.42
C GLU A 208 -43.63 17.32 -20.76
N ASN A 209 -43.06 18.40 -21.32
CA ASN A 209 -41.61 18.51 -21.52
C ASN A 209 -40.84 18.48 -20.19
N TYR A 210 -41.22 19.29 -19.20
CA TYR A 210 -40.57 19.27 -17.89
C TYR A 210 -40.70 17.92 -17.17
N LYS A 211 -41.84 17.22 -17.35
CA LYS A 211 -42.06 15.87 -16.84
C LYS A 211 -41.10 14.85 -17.48
N ASN A 212 -40.82 14.97 -18.78
CA ASN A 212 -39.81 14.16 -19.46
C ASN A 212 -38.40 14.48 -18.98
N ASP A 213 -38.04 15.76 -18.80
CA ASP A 213 -36.75 16.18 -18.25
C ASP A 213 -36.53 15.67 -16.82
N ILE A 214 -37.54 15.75 -15.95
CA ILE A 214 -37.51 15.16 -14.60
C ILE A 214 -37.27 13.64 -14.68
N GLY A 215 -37.88 12.94 -15.64
CA GLY A 215 -37.58 11.53 -15.92
C GLY A 215 -36.10 11.30 -16.28
N ASN A 216 -35.58 12.08 -17.22
CA ASN A 216 -34.18 12.01 -17.66
C ASN A 216 -33.18 12.31 -16.52
N PHE A 217 -33.47 13.29 -15.67
CA PHE A 217 -32.64 13.61 -14.50
C PHE A 217 -32.68 12.49 -13.46
N ASN A 218 -33.84 11.87 -13.21
CA ASN A 218 -33.95 10.74 -12.29
C ASN A 218 -33.13 9.52 -12.77
N THR A 219 -33.16 9.20 -14.06
CA THR A 219 -32.32 8.13 -14.64
C THR A 219 -30.83 8.40 -14.41
N ARG A 220 -30.36 9.61 -14.77
CA ARG A 220 -28.95 10.02 -14.53
C ARG A 220 -28.55 10.01 -13.06
N LEU A 221 -29.49 10.31 -12.16
CA LEU A 221 -29.27 10.31 -10.72
C LEU A 221 -29.10 8.89 -10.17
N GLU A 222 -29.78 7.88 -10.72
CA GLU A 222 -29.52 6.47 -10.37
C GLU A 222 -28.25 5.92 -11.04
N GLU A 223 -27.92 6.33 -12.27
CA GLU A 223 -26.63 6.02 -12.92
C GLU A 223 -25.46 6.52 -12.07
N LEU A 224 -25.49 7.78 -11.65
CA LEU A 224 -24.48 8.38 -10.76
C LEU A 224 -24.41 7.68 -9.39
N LYS A 225 -25.54 7.23 -8.84
CA LYS A 225 -25.57 6.40 -7.62
C LYS A 225 -24.94 5.02 -7.82
N SER A 226 -25.00 4.42 -9.01
CA SER A 226 -24.30 3.15 -9.30
C SER A 226 -22.80 3.38 -9.43
N LEU A 227 -22.40 4.34 -10.27
CA LEU A 227 -20.99 4.72 -10.47
C LEU A 227 -20.31 5.07 -9.14
N TYR A 228 -20.98 5.82 -8.24
CA TYR A 228 -20.45 6.10 -6.90
C TYR A 228 -20.24 4.84 -6.06
N LYS A 229 -21.15 3.85 -6.11
CA LYS A 229 -20.98 2.56 -5.40
C LYS A 229 -19.82 1.74 -5.99
N GLU A 230 -19.63 1.80 -7.30
CA GLU A 230 -18.57 1.07 -8.02
C GLU A 230 -17.20 1.69 -7.75
N ILE A 231 -17.05 3.01 -7.90
CA ILE A 231 -15.83 3.76 -7.53
C ILE A 231 -15.49 3.54 -6.06
N LYS A 232 -16.48 3.57 -5.15
CA LYS A 232 -16.26 3.30 -3.73
C LYS A 232 -15.82 1.86 -3.45
N LYS A 233 -16.22 0.87 -4.26
CA LYS A 233 -15.71 -0.51 -4.15
C LYS A 233 -14.27 -0.61 -4.65
N ALA A 234 -13.97 -0.02 -5.81
CA ALA A 234 -12.62 0.00 -6.37
C ALA A 234 -11.62 0.62 -5.39
N TYR A 235 -11.91 1.82 -4.88
CA TYR A 235 -11.07 2.50 -3.87
C TYR A 235 -10.81 1.66 -2.60
N ILE A 236 -11.76 0.81 -2.19
CA ILE A 236 -11.60 -0.10 -1.04
C ILE A 236 -10.78 -1.36 -1.41
N SER A 237 -10.71 -1.75 -2.69
CA SER A 237 -9.75 -2.76 -3.19
C SER A 237 -8.35 -2.16 -3.24
N ASP A 238 -8.20 -1.01 -3.90
CA ASP A 238 -6.93 -0.31 -4.08
C ASP A 238 -6.22 -0.06 -2.73
N LEU A 239 -6.98 0.36 -1.71
CA LEU A 239 -6.45 0.54 -0.34
C LEU A 239 -5.90 -0.76 0.26
N ARG A 240 -6.55 -1.91 0.05
CA ARG A 240 -6.10 -3.21 0.57
C ARG A 240 -4.88 -3.75 -0.17
N GLU A 241 -4.81 -3.48 -1.47
CA GLU A 241 -3.64 -3.79 -2.29
C GLU A 241 -2.44 -2.93 -1.85
N ILE A 242 -2.67 -1.66 -1.50
CA ILE A 242 -1.66 -0.80 -0.87
C ILE A 242 -1.26 -1.31 0.53
N GLU A 243 -2.20 -1.74 1.37
CA GLU A 243 -1.92 -2.34 2.69
C GLU A 243 -1.03 -3.60 2.55
N SER A 244 -1.35 -4.51 1.62
CA SER A 244 -0.55 -5.71 1.33
C SER A 244 0.85 -5.37 0.83
N VAL A 245 0.98 -4.39 -0.09
CA VAL A 245 2.29 -3.97 -0.61
C VAL A 245 3.15 -3.28 0.45
N LEU A 246 2.54 -2.64 1.45
CA LEU A 246 3.26 -2.09 2.60
C LEU A 246 3.83 -3.19 3.52
N GLU A 247 3.10 -4.30 3.71
CA GLU A 247 3.56 -5.48 4.45
C GLU A 247 4.74 -6.18 3.72
N ASP A 248 4.63 -6.41 2.40
CA ASP A 248 5.73 -6.91 1.56
C ASP A 248 6.99 -6.02 1.66
N ILE A 249 6.79 -4.69 1.66
CA ILE A 249 7.87 -3.70 1.80
C ILE A 249 8.49 -3.72 3.21
N GLU A 250 7.79 -4.19 4.25
CA GLU A 250 8.34 -4.34 5.59
C GLU A 250 9.20 -5.61 5.72
N ASP A 251 8.72 -6.77 5.27
CA ASP A 251 9.53 -8.01 5.25
C ASP A 251 10.78 -7.85 4.36
N LEU A 252 10.66 -7.21 3.18
CA LEU A 252 11.83 -6.93 2.32
C LEU A 252 12.88 -6.03 3.01
N LYS A 253 12.50 -5.14 3.94
CA LYS A 253 13.47 -4.40 4.77
C LYS A 253 14.13 -5.30 5.80
N GLU A 254 13.41 -6.22 6.43
CA GLU A 254 13.98 -7.15 7.40
C GLU A 254 14.92 -8.15 6.72
N GLN A 255 14.52 -8.74 5.59
CA GLN A 255 15.38 -9.58 4.74
C GLN A 255 16.65 -8.84 4.32
N LYS A 256 16.54 -7.61 3.82
CA LYS A 256 17.69 -6.76 3.47
C LYS A 256 18.62 -6.54 4.66
N THR A 257 18.08 -6.32 5.86
CA THR A 257 18.86 -6.10 7.08
C THR A 257 19.63 -7.36 7.49
N LYS A 258 18.98 -8.54 7.41
CA LYS A 258 19.63 -9.85 7.63
C LYS A 258 20.78 -10.08 6.65
N LEU A 259 20.58 -9.78 5.36
CA LEU A 259 21.61 -9.92 4.31
C LEU A 259 22.80 -8.97 4.52
N VAL A 260 22.58 -7.75 5.02
CA VAL A 260 23.67 -6.80 5.33
C VAL A 260 24.54 -7.31 6.48
N GLU A 261 23.94 -7.87 7.54
CA GLU A 261 24.73 -8.40 8.67
C GLU A 261 25.44 -9.71 8.29
N GLN A 262 24.82 -10.57 7.48
CA GLN A 262 25.49 -11.75 6.89
C GLN A 262 26.68 -11.37 6.00
N LYS A 263 26.55 -10.33 5.16
CA LYS A 263 27.67 -9.82 4.36
C LYS A 263 28.84 -9.39 5.25
N LYS A 264 28.56 -8.68 6.34
CA LYS A 264 29.55 -8.17 7.29
C LYS A 264 30.27 -9.29 8.05
N ASP A 265 29.59 -10.37 8.42
CA ASP A 265 30.23 -11.59 8.96
C ASP A 265 31.17 -12.23 7.94
N LEU A 266 30.72 -12.38 6.68
CA LEU A 266 31.55 -12.92 5.60
C LEU A 266 32.78 -12.04 5.30
N GLU A 267 32.65 -10.72 5.36
CA GLU A 267 33.77 -9.78 5.20
C GLU A 267 34.79 -9.94 6.36
N ALA A 268 34.33 -10.01 7.61
CA ALA A 268 35.21 -10.24 8.76
C ALA A 268 35.90 -11.62 8.72
N ARG A 269 35.17 -12.67 8.30
CA ARG A 269 35.70 -14.02 8.13
C ARG A 269 36.73 -14.10 7.00
N THR A 270 36.51 -13.36 5.92
CA THR A 270 37.48 -13.26 4.80
C THR A 270 38.77 -12.60 5.27
N GLU A 271 38.71 -11.53 6.07
CA GLU A 271 39.90 -10.88 6.60
C GLU A 271 40.68 -11.79 7.58
N SER A 272 39.97 -12.53 8.42
CA SER A 272 40.57 -13.55 9.30
C SER A 272 41.29 -14.66 8.50
N LEU A 273 40.75 -15.06 7.35
CA LEU A 273 41.38 -16.05 6.48
C LEU A 273 42.63 -15.51 5.78
N LYS A 274 42.65 -14.24 5.34
CA LYS A 274 43.87 -13.61 4.82
C LYS A 274 45.01 -13.63 5.84
N ALA A 275 44.74 -13.18 7.07
CA ALA A 275 45.74 -13.16 8.14
C ALA A 275 46.27 -14.57 8.48
N GLN A 276 45.44 -15.61 8.34
CA GLN A 276 45.87 -17.01 8.47
C GLN A 276 46.76 -17.46 7.31
N ILE A 277 46.47 -17.04 6.07
CA ILE A 277 47.31 -17.32 4.89
C ILE A 277 48.68 -16.63 5.04
N GLU A 278 48.73 -15.35 5.38
CA GLU A 278 49.99 -14.62 5.63
C GLU A 278 50.84 -15.29 6.72
N ALA A 279 50.21 -15.77 7.80
CA ALA A 279 50.90 -16.50 8.87
C ALA A 279 51.42 -17.88 8.43
N LEU A 280 50.74 -18.56 7.49
CA LEU A 280 51.19 -19.81 6.89
C LEU A 280 52.33 -19.58 5.90
N GLU A 281 52.26 -18.56 5.04
CA GLU A 281 53.35 -18.17 4.12
C GLU A 281 54.62 -17.79 4.90
N ALA A 282 54.49 -16.98 5.95
CA ALA A 282 55.58 -16.63 6.86
C ALA A 282 56.08 -17.80 7.71
N SER A 283 55.38 -18.94 7.72
CA SER A 283 55.83 -20.20 8.34
C SER A 283 56.51 -21.12 7.32
N LEU A 284 56.03 -21.14 6.06
CA LEU A 284 56.63 -21.85 4.93
C LEU A 284 58.05 -21.32 4.66
N ALA A 285 58.22 -20.01 4.53
CA ALA A 285 59.53 -19.40 4.29
C ALA A 285 60.55 -19.70 5.41
N LYS A 286 60.09 -19.86 6.66
CA LYS A 286 60.92 -20.31 7.79
C LYS A 286 61.28 -21.79 7.70
N LEU A 287 60.41 -22.62 7.12
CA LEU A 287 60.68 -24.04 6.87
C LEU A 287 61.68 -24.22 5.73
N ASP A 288 61.54 -23.50 4.62
CA ASP A 288 62.49 -23.50 3.51
C ASP A 288 63.89 -23.07 3.99
N THR A 289 63.95 -21.98 4.76
CA THR A 289 65.19 -21.50 5.40
C THR A 289 65.82 -22.54 6.36
N ARG A 290 65.03 -23.46 6.93
CA ARG A 290 65.54 -24.59 7.72
C ARG A 290 65.97 -25.76 6.83
N TYR A 291 65.27 -26.02 5.73
CA TYR A 291 65.57 -27.07 4.77
C TYR A 291 66.95 -26.86 4.13
N SER A 292 67.21 -25.69 3.54
CA SER A 292 68.53 -25.39 2.95
C SER A 292 69.67 -25.44 3.98
N LYS A 293 69.39 -25.13 5.26
CA LYS A 293 70.38 -25.27 6.35
C LYS A 293 70.61 -26.72 6.81
N LEU A 294 69.71 -27.65 6.50
CA LEU A 294 69.91 -29.09 6.67
C LEU A 294 70.64 -29.68 5.46
N GLU A 295 70.30 -29.22 4.26
CA GLU A 295 70.95 -29.56 2.99
C GLU A 295 72.45 -29.24 3.02
N SER A 296 72.84 -27.98 3.30
CA SER A 296 74.27 -27.62 3.42
C SER A 296 75.01 -28.36 4.54
N LYS A 297 74.30 -28.83 5.58
CA LYS A 297 74.90 -29.67 6.63
C LYS A 297 75.09 -31.12 6.20
N LEU A 298 74.24 -31.62 5.31
CA LEU A 298 74.38 -32.94 4.71
C LEU A 298 75.60 -32.96 3.79
N ASP A 299 75.80 -31.91 2.98
CA ASP A 299 76.99 -31.73 2.14
C ASP A 299 78.28 -31.66 2.97
N GLU A 300 78.26 -30.94 4.10
CA GLU A 300 79.38 -30.88 5.05
C GLU A 300 79.68 -32.26 5.68
N LEU A 301 78.64 -33.04 6.01
CA LEU A 301 78.80 -34.41 6.53
C LEU A 301 79.35 -35.37 5.46
N ASN A 302 78.85 -35.31 4.23
CA ASN A 302 79.33 -36.11 3.10
C ASN A 302 80.80 -35.84 2.83
N SER A 303 81.20 -34.56 2.77
CA SER A 303 82.59 -34.14 2.59
C SER A 303 83.51 -34.69 3.69
N LYS A 304 83.05 -34.70 4.95
CA LYS A 304 83.78 -35.27 6.10
C LYS A 304 83.86 -36.79 6.06
N LEU A 305 82.84 -37.46 5.53
CA LEU A 305 82.83 -38.91 5.33
C LEU A 305 83.84 -39.32 4.24
N ASP A 306 83.93 -38.57 3.14
CA ASP A 306 84.92 -38.80 2.09
C ASP A 306 86.37 -38.57 2.59
N GLU A 307 86.61 -37.52 3.37
CA GLU A 307 87.88 -37.33 4.08
C GLU A 307 88.24 -38.53 4.96
N LEU A 308 87.26 -39.06 5.71
CA LEU A 308 87.47 -40.19 6.62
C LEU A 308 87.74 -41.49 5.84
N ASN A 309 87.01 -41.73 4.76
CA ASN A 309 87.24 -42.84 3.83
C ASN A 309 88.65 -42.78 3.22
N HIS A 310 89.12 -41.58 2.84
CA HIS A 310 90.46 -41.39 2.29
C HIS A 310 91.55 -41.67 3.34
N LYS A 311 91.38 -41.18 4.58
CA LYS A 311 92.28 -41.47 5.71
C LYS A 311 92.31 -42.97 6.04
N TYR A 312 91.15 -43.63 6.05
CA TYR A 312 91.03 -45.08 6.26
C TYR A 312 91.76 -45.87 5.16
N SER A 313 91.60 -45.48 3.88
CA SER A 313 92.34 -46.09 2.76
C SER A 313 93.86 -45.95 2.92
N GLY A 314 94.34 -44.78 3.40
CA GLY A 314 95.74 -44.55 3.73
C GLY A 314 96.25 -45.48 4.84
N TYR A 315 95.53 -45.57 5.96
CA TYR A 315 95.90 -46.48 7.07
C TYR A 315 95.86 -47.95 6.65
N HIS A 316 94.89 -48.37 5.83
CA HIS A 316 94.80 -49.74 5.34
C HIS A 316 96.00 -50.13 4.47
N LYS A 317 96.45 -49.25 3.56
CA LYS A 317 97.69 -49.45 2.78
C LYS A 317 98.90 -49.61 3.71
N MET A 318 99.03 -48.73 4.71
CA MET A 318 100.16 -48.78 5.65
C MET A 318 100.16 -50.05 6.53
N SER A 319 98.97 -50.61 6.83
CA SER A 319 98.87 -51.95 7.46
C SER A 319 99.44 -53.03 6.56
N VAL A 320 99.03 -53.09 5.29
CA VAL A 320 99.50 -54.07 4.31
C VAL A 320 101.02 -53.95 4.06
N GLU A 321 101.56 -52.72 4.03
CA GLU A 321 103.01 -52.47 3.96
C GLU A 321 103.76 -52.99 5.20
N TYR A 322 103.19 -52.83 6.41
CA TYR A 322 103.77 -53.39 7.63
C TYR A 322 103.65 -54.92 7.69
N GLU A 323 102.53 -55.51 7.25
CA GLU A 323 102.35 -56.97 7.15
C GLU A 323 103.40 -57.60 6.22
N GLN A 324 103.63 -57.01 5.04
CA GLN A 324 104.69 -57.43 4.11
C GLN A 324 106.08 -57.29 4.74
N LYS A 325 106.34 -56.20 5.47
CA LYS A 325 107.61 -55.97 6.15
C LYS A 325 107.84 -56.97 7.30
N ILE A 326 106.80 -57.34 8.03
CA ILE A 326 106.86 -58.37 9.08
C ILE A 326 107.22 -59.72 8.46
N ALA A 327 106.51 -60.16 7.41
CA ALA A 327 106.81 -61.42 6.72
C ALA A 327 108.26 -61.47 6.18
N SER A 328 108.79 -60.35 5.67
CA SER A 328 110.19 -60.25 5.26
C SER A 328 111.18 -60.36 6.42
N MET A 329 110.88 -59.75 7.57
CA MET A 329 111.71 -59.88 8.79
C MET A 329 111.63 -61.29 9.40
N GLU A 330 110.49 -61.97 9.29
CA GLU A 330 110.33 -63.37 9.69
C GLU A 330 111.16 -64.31 8.80
N GLN A 331 111.17 -64.09 7.48
CA GLN A 331 112.05 -64.81 6.56
C GLN A 331 113.54 -64.59 6.88
N GLN A 332 113.95 -63.35 7.16
CA GLN A 332 115.33 -63.03 7.57
C GLN A 332 115.72 -63.69 8.90
N ARG A 333 114.81 -63.67 9.88
CA ARG A 333 114.98 -64.37 11.16
C ARG A 333 115.19 -65.87 10.94
N GLU A 334 114.42 -66.48 10.05
CA GLU A 334 114.52 -67.91 9.75
C GLU A 334 115.84 -68.26 9.03
N GLU A 335 116.30 -67.42 8.10
CA GLU A 335 117.63 -67.58 7.49
C GLU A 335 118.75 -67.49 8.54
N VAL A 336 118.65 -66.55 9.48
CA VAL A 336 119.60 -66.41 10.60
C VAL A 336 119.58 -67.63 11.53
N LEU A 337 118.42 -68.23 11.81
CA LEU A 337 118.33 -69.48 12.59
C LEU A 337 119.03 -70.63 11.87
N ASN A 338 118.76 -70.85 10.58
CA ASN A 338 119.43 -71.89 9.78
C ASN A 338 120.95 -71.69 9.69
N ARG A 339 121.43 -70.44 9.59
CA ARG A 339 122.85 -70.09 9.69
C ARG A 339 123.43 -70.44 11.06
N ILE A 340 122.70 -70.15 12.15
CA ILE A 340 123.11 -70.50 13.53
C ILE A 340 123.21 -72.02 13.71
N GLU A 341 122.29 -72.81 13.16
CA GLU A 341 122.35 -74.28 13.23
C GLU A 341 123.52 -74.86 12.42
N THR A 342 123.79 -74.30 11.25
CA THR A 342 124.99 -74.63 10.45
C THR A 342 126.27 -74.33 11.24
N ILE A 343 126.35 -73.18 11.91
CA ILE A 343 127.51 -72.81 12.75
C ILE A 343 127.64 -73.75 13.96
N LYS A 344 126.54 -74.16 14.62
CA LYS A 344 126.57 -75.16 15.70
C LYS A 344 127.14 -76.49 15.21
N ALA A 345 126.72 -76.98 14.04
CA ALA A 345 127.23 -78.21 13.45
C ALA A 345 128.74 -78.12 13.17
N ASN A 346 129.20 -77.03 12.56
CA ASN A 346 130.62 -76.79 12.30
C ASN A 346 131.44 -76.71 13.59
N ILE A 347 130.90 -76.12 14.66
CA ILE A 347 131.56 -76.07 15.99
C ILE A 347 131.72 -77.48 16.58
N LEU A 348 130.69 -78.34 16.49
CA LEU A 348 130.77 -79.73 16.94
C LEU A 348 131.82 -80.53 16.15
N GLU A 349 131.91 -80.32 14.82
CA GLU A 349 132.95 -80.93 13.99
C GLU A 349 134.36 -80.43 14.39
N MET A 350 134.54 -79.13 14.57
CA MET A 350 135.80 -78.54 15.03
C MET A 350 136.21 -79.05 16.43
N GLN A 351 135.26 -79.26 17.34
CA GLN A 351 135.52 -79.85 18.66
C GLN A 351 136.00 -81.30 18.55
N ASN A 352 135.36 -82.12 17.71
CA ASN A 352 135.79 -83.49 17.43
C ASN A 352 137.19 -83.51 16.79
N ASN A 353 137.44 -82.65 15.81
CA ASN A 353 138.74 -82.54 15.13
C ASN A 353 139.85 -82.07 16.10
N ALA A 354 139.58 -81.12 16.98
CA ALA A 354 140.52 -80.70 18.03
C ALA A 354 140.84 -81.83 19.02
N GLN A 355 139.84 -82.62 19.44
CA GLN A 355 140.02 -83.78 20.31
C GLN A 355 140.82 -84.91 19.61
N ASN A 356 140.61 -85.12 18.32
CA ASN A 356 141.40 -86.05 17.49
C ASN A 356 142.87 -85.59 17.38
N ILE A 357 143.13 -84.30 17.13
CA ILE A 357 144.49 -83.73 17.09
C ILE A 357 145.19 -83.88 18.44
N LYS A 358 144.51 -83.55 19.55
CA LYS A 358 145.03 -83.75 20.91
C LYS A 358 145.41 -85.21 21.16
N SER A 359 144.56 -86.14 20.75
CA SER A 359 144.80 -87.58 20.89
C SER A 359 145.97 -88.06 20.02
N LYS A 360 146.19 -87.46 18.83
CA LYS A 360 147.32 -87.77 17.95
C LYS A 360 148.65 -87.25 18.52
N ALA A 361 148.69 -85.99 18.95
CA ALA A 361 149.88 -85.41 19.59
C ALA A 361 150.29 -86.17 20.87
N GLN A 362 149.31 -86.67 21.64
CA GLN A 362 149.59 -87.50 22.81
C GLN A 362 150.15 -88.89 22.46
N ARG A 363 149.85 -89.44 21.26
CA ARG A 363 150.53 -90.64 20.74
C ARG A 363 151.96 -90.33 20.31
N GLU A 364 152.17 -89.25 19.54
CA GLU A 364 153.51 -88.87 19.06
C GLU A 364 154.53 -88.66 20.20
N ILE A 365 154.07 -88.16 21.35
CA ILE A 365 154.89 -88.10 22.58
C ILE A 365 155.19 -89.49 23.14
N LEU A 366 154.21 -90.40 23.15
CA LEU A 366 154.40 -91.80 23.56
C LEU A 366 155.36 -92.54 22.62
N ASP A 367 155.18 -92.39 21.32
CA ASP A 367 156.01 -93.02 20.27
C ASP A 367 157.48 -92.56 20.41
N LYS A 368 157.70 -91.26 20.71
CA LYS A 368 159.05 -90.75 21.01
C LYS A 368 159.65 -91.35 22.29
N TYR A 369 158.85 -91.50 23.35
CA TYR A 369 159.30 -92.20 24.57
C TYR A 369 159.59 -93.68 24.34
N ILE A 370 158.80 -94.34 23.47
CA ILE A 370 159.04 -95.73 23.07
C ILE A 370 160.39 -95.82 22.33
N SER A 371 160.65 -94.97 21.33
CA SER A 371 161.94 -95.01 20.64
C SER A 371 163.13 -94.55 21.48
N GLU A 372 162.95 -93.71 22.49
CA GLU A 372 164.00 -93.46 23.50
C GLU A 372 164.29 -94.71 24.35
N LEU A 373 163.26 -95.48 24.72
CA LEU A 373 163.41 -96.77 25.41
C LEU A 373 164.00 -97.86 24.50
N GLU A 374 163.64 -97.92 23.23
CA GLU A 374 164.20 -98.87 22.24
C GLU A 374 165.71 -98.65 22.06
N ASN A 375 166.16 -97.39 21.99
CA ASN A 375 167.59 -97.06 21.96
C ASN A 375 168.29 -97.42 23.29
N TYR A 376 167.62 -97.23 24.43
CA TYR A 376 168.15 -97.63 25.74
C TYR A 376 168.27 -99.15 25.89
N ILE A 377 167.34 -99.91 25.31
CA ILE A 377 167.39 -101.38 25.23
C ILE A 377 168.54 -101.81 24.33
N LEU A 378 168.75 -101.16 23.17
CA LEU A 378 169.88 -101.43 22.27
C LEU A 378 171.25 -101.21 22.95
N ASP A 379 171.43 -100.15 23.74
CA ASP A 379 172.66 -99.95 24.55
C ASP A 379 172.87 -101.10 25.55
N VAL A 380 171.80 -101.50 26.25
CA VAL A 380 171.85 -102.60 27.22
C VAL A 380 172.13 -103.95 26.54
N GLU A 381 171.51 -104.24 25.41
CA GLU A 381 171.77 -105.45 24.62
C GLU A 381 173.21 -105.49 24.08
N GLN A 382 173.73 -104.34 23.63
CA GLN A 382 175.12 -104.22 23.15
C GLN A 382 176.11 -104.46 24.30
N ARG A 383 175.87 -103.87 25.47
CA ARG A 383 176.70 -104.07 26.67
C ARG A 383 176.59 -105.48 27.24
N VAL A 384 175.45 -106.15 27.08
CA VAL A 384 175.32 -107.59 27.42
C VAL A 384 176.19 -108.44 26.49
N LYS A 385 176.27 -108.16 25.18
CA LYS A 385 177.20 -108.86 24.27
C LYS A 385 178.66 -108.63 24.65
N GLU A 386 179.02 -107.40 25.00
CA GLU A 386 180.39 -107.06 25.45
C GLU A 386 180.76 -107.85 26.71
N ILE A 387 179.83 -107.99 27.67
CA ILE A 387 180.01 -108.83 28.87
C ILE A 387 180.09 -110.33 28.51
N ASP A 388 179.29 -110.83 27.56
CA ASP A 388 179.38 -112.22 27.08
C ASP A 388 180.72 -112.51 26.36
N GLU A 389 181.31 -111.52 25.69
CA GLU A 389 182.62 -111.63 25.06
C GLU A 389 183.76 -111.55 26.10
N GLU A 390 183.68 -110.64 27.08
CA GLU A 390 184.59 -110.63 28.24
C GLU A 390 184.54 -111.95 29.02
N GLN A 391 183.37 -112.54 29.23
CA GLN A 391 183.24 -113.86 29.86
C GLN A 391 183.94 -114.96 29.05
N LYS A 392 183.77 -114.99 27.72
CA LYS A 392 184.47 -115.95 26.85
C LYS A 392 185.98 -115.78 26.87
N GLU A 393 186.49 -114.54 26.90
CA GLU A 393 187.92 -114.27 27.10
C GLU A 393 188.40 -114.83 28.44
N LEU A 394 187.70 -114.48 29.53
CA LEU A 394 188.06 -114.88 30.89
C LEU A 394 188.05 -116.41 31.08
N GLU A 395 187.06 -117.09 30.50
CA GLU A 395 186.93 -118.55 30.54
C GLU A 395 188.05 -119.26 29.73
N ASN A 396 188.45 -118.72 28.58
CA ASN A 396 189.62 -119.19 27.84
C ASN A 396 190.93 -118.98 28.62
N LYS A 397 191.09 -117.82 29.27
CA LYS A 397 192.24 -117.48 30.12
C LYS A 397 192.37 -118.44 31.30
N LYS A 398 191.24 -118.72 31.95
CA LYS A 398 191.07 -119.70 33.04
C LYS A 398 191.44 -121.12 32.58
N ARG A 399 191.02 -121.56 31.38
CA ARG A 399 191.40 -122.87 30.81
C ARG A 399 192.91 -122.97 30.59
N LEU A 400 193.54 -121.96 30.01
CA LEU A 400 194.99 -121.95 29.75
C LEU A 400 195.79 -122.04 31.06
N LEU A 401 195.42 -121.28 32.08
CA LEU A 401 196.05 -121.35 33.41
C LEU A 401 195.86 -122.72 34.08
N GLN A 402 194.72 -123.41 33.86
CA GLN A 402 194.49 -124.78 34.34
C GLN A 402 195.36 -125.82 33.61
N GLU A 403 195.58 -125.65 32.31
CA GLU A 403 196.51 -126.49 31.52
C GLU A 403 197.97 -126.29 31.94
N GLU A 404 198.37 -125.05 32.23
CA GLU A 404 199.72 -124.70 32.69
C GLU A 404 199.99 -125.21 34.12
N LEU A 405 199.04 -125.04 35.04
CA LEU A 405 199.08 -125.63 36.39
C LEU A 405 199.26 -127.15 36.35
N LYS A 406 198.59 -127.83 35.41
CA LYS A 406 198.68 -129.30 35.25
C LYS A 406 200.09 -129.74 34.83
N ARG A 407 200.73 -129.03 33.89
CA ARG A 407 202.13 -129.31 33.46
C ARG A 407 203.14 -129.17 34.59
N LEU A 408 202.94 -128.20 35.49
CA LEU A 408 203.79 -128.01 36.69
C LEU A 408 203.64 -129.14 37.71
N ILE A 409 202.43 -129.70 37.85
CA ILE A 409 202.19 -130.85 38.74
C ILE A 409 202.91 -132.10 38.21
N ASP A 410 202.75 -132.41 36.92
CA ASP A 410 203.30 -133.64 36.33
C ASP A 410 204.84 -133.66 36.28
N THR A 411 205.50 -132.51 36.19
CA THR A 411 206.98 -132.41 36.20
C THR A 411 207.63 -132.60 37.57
N SER A 412 206.86 -132.60 38.66
CA SER A 412 207.36 -132.59 40.04
C SER A 412 207.47 -133.96 40.74
N ARG A 413 207.17 -135.07 40.04
CA ARG A 413 206.87 -136.38 40.67
C ARG A 413 207.66 -137.61 40.19
N SER A 414 208.76 -137.45 39.44
CA SER A 414 209.62 -138.59 39.06
C SER A 414 211.11 -138.26 38.99
N LYS A 415 211.59 -137.62 40.06
CA LYS A 415 212.91 -137.86 40.67
C LYS A 415 212.68 -138.18 42.13
#